data_AF-A0A1H9TIL1-F1
#
_entry.id   AF-A0A1H9TIL1-F1
#
_cell.length_a   1.000
_cell.length_b   1.000
_cell.length_c   1.000
_cell.angle_alpha   90.00
_cell.angle_beta   90.00
_cell.angle_gamma   90.00
#
_symmetry.space_group_name_H-M   'P 1'
#
loop_
_entity.id
_entity.type
_entity.pdbx_description
1 polymer ?
#
loop_
_entity_poly.entity_id
_entity_poly.type
_entity_poly.pdbx_seq_one_letter_code
_entity_poly.pdbx_strand_id
1 'polypeptide(L)'
;MQFTKVKKRILVALGVCAVIGVTCGGIAFANVSKKSDIIKKGVYIGSVDVGNMNSKQAKKAISEYVDSFKASKYVLQGPNGKIEATPEELGIKVDEEATVNEAKAVGKRGNLIKQYKENQNIKKNKIKIGLKLVANRKKTAKFLQNHKKELSIKAKDMSLIKEGDKFKVVGGQKGKEVDYVKSVYIINNFMADKWDTSNKEIKLAAKVVEPRGNKKELSKVKDLLGSYTTNFSSSSAGRAKNVRNGASKINGTILYPGDEFSVYETVSPFTNENGYELAGSYSNGTVVETFGGGICQVSTTLYNAAIRAELDITMRHNHSMIINYVKPSEDAAIAGTSKDMRFVNNTKSPIYIEGVCNGGNITFNIYGKETRPKNRQISFESQVLSETPAQTEFKIDGGAPLGSFASVQAAHKGYVAQLWKIVTVNGKQKSRNIFNKSSYHAAPKIINVGVAGASGEQVGKIKAAAASKDEGAVRAAVASVKAEIAQAQKNQAEAKAAADAAQAQAAAEAARQQAQQQPQQPVEQPQPQQPVEQPQPAA
;
A
#
# COMPACT_ATOMS: atom_id res chain seq x y z
N MET A 1 0.42 -43.10 40.22
CA MET A 1 -0.86 -42.56 39.70
C MET A 1 -0.54 -41.58 38.57
N GLN A 2 -0.46 -42.00 37.31
CA GLN A 2 -1.52 -42.39 36.37
C GLN A 2 -2.46 -41.24 35.93
N PHE A 3 -2.44 -41.01 34.61
CA PHE A 3 -3.41 -40.32 33.71
C PHE A 3 -3.42 -38.77 33.66
N THR A 4 -3.52 -38.07 32.51
CA THR A 4 -3.17 -38.22 31.08
C THR A 4 -3.63 -36.94 30.35
N LYS A 5 -2.89 -36.51 29.29
CA LYS A 5 -3.36 -35.86 28.02
C LYS A 5 -4.13 -34.52 28.14
N VAL A 6 -3.83 -33.42 27.43
CA VAL A 6 -3.62 -33.24 25.98
C VAL A 6 -2.92 -31.88 25.74
N LYS A 7 -1.65 -31.89 25.30
CA LYS A 7 -1.02 -30.78 24.56
C LYS A 7 -0.03 -31.39 23.57
N LYS A 8 -0.47 -31.56 22.32
CA LYS A 8 0.32 -31.73 21.08
C LYS A 8 -0.65 -32.10 19.96
N ARG A 9 -0.78 -31.25 18.94
CA ARG A 9 -1.07 -31.59 17.52
C ARG A 9 -1.42 -30.31 16.73
N ILE A 10 -0.42 -29.47 16.47
CA ILE A 10 -0.35 -28.67 15.25
C ILE A 10 1.10 -28.81 14.77
N LEU A 11 1.39 -29.93 14.11
CA LEU A 11 2.59 -30.14 13.33
C LEU A 11 2.33 -31.33 12.40
N VAL A 12 2.46 -31.04 11.11
CA VAL A 12 2.68 -31.97 9.99
C VAL A 12 1.57 -32.99 9.73
N ALA A 13 0.61 -32.59 8.89
CA ALA A 13 -0.01 -33.50 7.92
C ALA A 13 0.48 -33.14 6.50
N LEU A 14 1.80 -32.97 6.36
CA LEU A 14 2.55 -33.12 5.10
C LEU A 14 3.25 -34.50 5.09
N GLY A 15 2.69 -35.47 5.80
CA GLY A 15 3.21 -36.81 5.93
C GLY A 15 2.54 -37.77 4.95
N VAL A 16 3.32 -38.20 3.96
CA VAL A 16 3.12 -39.43 3.17
C VAL A 16 1.83 -39.47 2.35
N CYS A 17 1.70 -38.57 1.37
CA CYS A 17 1.18 -39.01 0.07
C CYS A 17 2.39 -39.39 -0.76
N ALA A 18 2.83 -40.63 -0.59
CA ALA A 18 3.70 -41.30 -1.53
C ALA A 18 3.25 -40.98 -2.96
N VAL A 19 4.21 -40.88 -3.87
CA VAL A 19 4.02 -40.85 -5.31
C VAL A 19 3.36 -42.17 -5.72
N ILE A 20 2.08 -42.33 -5.38
CA ILE A 20 1.20 -43.29 -6.03
C ILE A 20 0.64 -42.49 -7.18
N GLY A 21 1.44 -42.43 -8.24
CA GLY A 21 0.87 -42.33 -9.57
C GLY A 21 -0.24 -43.37 -9.59
N VAL A 22 -1.48 -42.94 -9.84
CA VAL A 22 -2.49 -43.90 -10.27
C VAL A 22 -2.04 -44.29 -11.66
N THR A 23 -1.04 -45.16 -11.73
CA THR A 23 -0.74 -45.94 -12.90
C THR A 23 -1.87 -46.96 -12.95
N CYS A 24 -2.98 -46.60 -13.59
CA CYS A 24 -3.84 -47.60 -14.18
C CYS A 24 -2.97 -48.41 -15.16
N GLY A 25 -2.36 -49.50 -14.68
CA GLY A 25 -1.72 -50.53 -15.51
C GLY A 25 -0.19 -50.71 -15.46
N GLY A 26 0.58 -50.03 -14.61
CA GLY A 26 2.06 -49.99 -14.75
C GLY A 26 2.84 -51.30 -14.54
N ILE A 27 2.33 -52.27 -13.77
CA ILE A 27 3.17 -53.41 -13.32
C ILE A 27 3.26 -54.55 -14.37
N ALA A 28 2.50 -54.53 -15.47
CA ALA A 28 2.52 -55.59 -16.49
C ALA A 28 3.29 -55.24 -17.79
N PHE A 29 4.00 -54.10 -17.86
CA PHE A 29 4.60 -53.63 -19.12
C PHE A 29 6.05 -54.07 -19.36
N ALA A 30 6.79 -54.47 -18.32
CA ALA A 30 8.24 -54.68 -18.40
C ALA A 30 8.69 -55.92 -19.21
N ASN A 31 7.83 -56.92 -19.44
CA ASN A 31 8.24 -58.21 -20.03
C ASN A 31 7.81 -58.46 -21.48
N VAL A 32 7.24 -57.48 -22.20
CA VAL A 32 6.69 -57.71 -23.57
C VAL A 32 7.59 -57.20 -24.72
N SER A 33 8.70 -56.49 -24.46
CA SER A 33 9.41 -55.74 -25.52
C SER A 33 10.84 -56.21 -25.82
N LYS A 34 11.01 -57.42 -26.38
CA LYS A 34 12.30 -57.82 -27.02
C LYS A 34 12.20 -58.34 -28.46
N LYS A 35 11.03 -58.41 -29.11
CA LYS A 35 10.92 -59.05 -30.45
C LYS A 35 10.44 -58.19 -31.64
N SER A 36 10.00 -56.94 -31.47
CA SER A 36 9.79 -56.01 -32.59
C SER A 36 9.47 -54.60 -32.07
N ASP A 37 10.25 -53.60 -32.49
CA ASP A 37 10.04 -52.17 -32.17
C ASP A 37 8.92 -51.52 -33.00
N ILE A 38 8.29 -52.28 -33.91
CA ILE A 38 7.25 -51.78 -34.82
C ILE A 38 5.86 -51.95 -34.18
N ILE A 39 5.06 -50.89 -34.23
CA ILE A 39 3.65 -50.88 -33.83
C ILE A 39 2.80 -51.53 -34.93
N LYS A 40 1.83 -52.37 -34.56
CA LYS A 40 1.00 -53.08 -35.55
C LYS A 40 0.17 -52.11 -36.40
N LYS A 41 0.06 -52.41 -37.70
CA LYS A 41 -0.82 -51.69 -38.64
C LYS A 41 -2.26 -51.63 -38.09
N GLY A 42 -2.90 -50.47 -38.15
CA GLY A 42 -4.28 -50.27 -37.66
C GLY A 42 -4.39 -49.80 -36.20
N VAL A 43 -3.26 -49.51 -35.54
CA VAL A 43 -3.23 -48.90 -34.20
C VAL A 43 -3.11 -47.37 -34.31
N TYR A 44 -3.98 -46.68 -33.59
CA TYR A 44 -4.04 -45.23 -33.49
C TYR A 44 -3.85 -44.79 -32.05
N ILE A 45 -3.15 -43.67 -31.83
CA ILE A 45 -3.17 -42.95 -30.56
C ILE A 45 -4.07 -41.73 -30.76
N GLY A 46 -5.25 -41.75 -30.15
CA GLY A 46 -6.28 -40.75 -30.45
C GLY A 46 -6.71 -40.78 -31.92
N SER A 47 -6.45 -39.68 -32.63
CA SER A 47 -6.66 -39.55 -34.08
C SER A 47 -5.41 -39.84 -34.93
N VAL A 48 -4.24 -40.01 -34.32
CA VAL A 48 -2.96 -40.19 -35.02
C VAL A 48 -2.74 -41.65 -35.36
N ASP A 49 -2.53 -41.96 -36.66
CA ASP A 49 -2.13 -43.31 -37.10
C ASP A 49 -0.67 -43.55 -36.75
N VAL A 50 -0.41 -44.53 -35.88
CA VAL A 50 0.96 -44.92 -35.49
C VAL A 50 1.29 -46.33 -35.99
N GLY A 51 0.44 -46.92 -36.83
CA GLY A 51 0.66 -48.23 -37.41
C GLY A 51 1.92 -48.25 -38.28
N ASN A 52 2.70 -49.32 -38.16
CA ASN A 52 4.01 -49.51 -38.82
C ASN A 52 5.11 -48.53 -38.40
N MET A 53 4.88 -47.65 -37.43
CA MET A 53 5.92 -46.77 -36.88
C MET A 53 6.77 -47.51 -35.84
N ASN A 54 8.06 -47.19 -35.78
CA ASN A 54 8.91 -47.51 -34.64
C ASN A 54 8.70 -46.52 -33.48
N SER A 55 9.29 -46.77 -32.31
CA SER A 55 9.07 -45.94 -31.11
C SER A 55 9.44 -44.45 -31.33
N LYS A 56 10.51 -44.17 -32.07
CA LYS A 56 10.99 -42.80 -32.34
C LYS A 56 10.05 -42.06 -33.29
N GLN A 57 9.60 -42.75 -34.34
CA GLN A 57 8.62 -42.22 -35.31
C GLN A 57 7.27 -41.97 -34.64
N ALA A 58 6.80 -42.89 -33.81
CA ALA A 58 5.54 -42.75 -33.09
C ALA A 58 5.57 -41.56 -32.12
N LYS A 59 6.65 -41.39 -31.33
CA LYS A 59 6.82 -40.21 -30.44
C LYS A 59 6.81 -38.91 -31.23
N LYS A 60 7.49 -38.85 -32.38
CA LYS A 60 7.48 -37.66 -33.25
C LYS A 60 6.08 -37.39 -33.83
N ALA A 61 5.38 -38.43 -34.29
CA ALA A 61 4.07 -38.30 -34.91
C ALA A 61 2.96 -37.84 -33.95
N ILE A 62 3.07 -38.16 -32.66
CA ILE A 62 2.08 -37.74 -31.67
C ILE A 62 2.35 -36.35 -31.08
N SER A 63 3.47 -35.68 -31.37
CA SER A 63 3.81 -34.41 -30.70
C SER A 63 2.78 -33.30 -30.97
N GLU A 64 2.30 -33.16 -32.21
CA GLU A 64 1.26 -32.19 -32.58
C GLU A 64 -0.06 -32.46 -31.85
N TYR A 65 -0.42 -33.73 -31.69
CA TYR A 65 -1.60 -34.14 -30.94
C TYR A 65 -1.46 -33.81 -29.45
N VAL A 66 -0.26 -34.03 -28.88
CA VAL A 66 0.08 -33.63 -27.52
C VAL A 66 0.02 -32.11 -27.35
N ASP A 67 0.44 -31.33 -28.35
CA ASP A 67 0.36 -29.87 -28.30
C ASP A 67 -1.09 -29.37 -28.36
N SER A 68 -1.96 -30.03 -29.15
CA SER A 68 -3.40 -29.75 -29.14
C SER A 68 -4.05 -30.02 -27.77
N PHE A 69 -3.55 -31.03 -27.05
CA PHE A 69 -3.94 -31.31 -25.68
C PHE A 69 -3.44 -30.22 -24.72
N LYS A 70 -2.16 -29.84 -24.78
CA LYS A 70 -1.59 -28.78 -23.93
C LYS A 70 -2.34 -27.45 -24.06
N ALA A 71 -2.74 -27.09 -25.28
CA ALA A 71 -3.48 -25.86 -25.55
C ALA A 71 -4.98 -25.95 -25.20
N SER A 72 -5.50 -27.14 -24.89
CA SER A 72 -6.92 -27.31 -24.56
C SER A 72 -7.27 -26.64 -23.24
N LYS A 73 -8.33 -25.84 -23.25
CA LYS A 73 -8.87 -25.20 -22.05
C LYS A 73 -9.96 -26.05 -21.40
N TYR A 74 -9.88 -26.16 -20.08
CA TYR A 74 -10.87 -26.83 -19.24
C TYR A 74 -11.47 -25.81 -18.27
N VAL A 75 -12.78 -25.86 -18.11
CA VAL A 75 -13.51 -24.95 -17.23
C VAL A 75 -13.65 -25.60 -15.86
N LEU A 76 -13.05 -25.01 -14.84
CA LEU A 76 -13.15 -25.46 -13.46
C LEU A 76 -14.24 -24.67 -12.74
N GLN A 77 -15.33 -25.33 -12.38
CA GLN A 77 -16.48 -24.71 -11.71
C GLN A 77 -16.38 -24.89 -10.19
N GLY A 78 -16.18 -23.78 -9.48
CA GLY A 78 -16.25 -23.71 -8.02
C GLY A 78 -17.57 -23.11 -7.52
N PRO A 79 -17.77 -23.05 -6.18
CA PRO A 79 -18.94 -22.41 -5.58
C PRO A 79 -19.19 -20.94 -5.97
N ASN A 80 -18.13 -20.15 -6.14
CA ASN A 80 -18.24 -18.71 -6.40
C ASN A 80 -18.30 -18.38 -7.91
N GLY A 81 -17.66 -19.20 -8.74
CA GLY A 81 -17.50 -18.90 -10.16
C GLY A 81 -16.74 -20.00 -10.90
N LYS A 82 -16.30 -19.65 -12.11
CA LYS A 82 -15.56 -20.55 -13.01
C LYS A 82 -14.22 -19.92 -13.41
N ILE A 83 -13.20 -20.74 -13.60
CA ILE A 83 -11.94 -20.34 -14.21
C ILE A 83 -11.59 -21.30 -15.35
N GLU A 84 -10.80 -20.83 -16.31
CA GLU A 84 -10.20 -21.70 -17.33
C GLU A 84 -8.82 -22.15 -16.88
N ALA A 85 -8.44 -23.37 -17.25
CA ALA A 85 -7.12 -23.91 -17.01
C ALA A 85 -6.70 -24.85 -18.13
N THR A 86 -5.42 -24.82 -18.48
CA THR A 86 -4.78 -25.79 -19.38
C THR A 86 -4.25 -27.00 -18.60
N PRO A 87 -4.08 -28.17 -19.23
CA PRO A 87 -3.41 -29.30 -18.62
C PRO A 87 -2.03 -28.94 -18.07
N GLU A 88 -1.29 -28.08 -18.78
CA GLU A 88 0.05 -27.67 -18.34
C GLU A 88 0.00 -26.89 -17.02
N GLU A 89 -0.91 -25.93 -16.88
CA GLU A 89 -1.12 -25.17 -15.64
C GLU A 89 -1.52 -26.08 -14.48
N LEU A 90 -2.37 -27.07 -14.76
CA LEU A 90 -2.78 -28.10 -13.80
C LEU A 90 -1.67 -29.13 -13.51
N GLY A 91 -0.56 -29.08 -14.22
CA GLY A 91 0.56 -30.02 -14.05
C GLY A 91 0.28 -31.41 -14.59
N ILE A 92 -0.63 -31.52 -15.54
CA ILE A 92 -0.96 -32.75 -16.25
C ILE A 92 -0.12 -32.80 -17.52
N LYS A 93 0.58 -33.91 -17.71
CA LYS A 93 1.43 -34.16 -18.87
C LYS A 93 1.11 -35.51 -19.48
N VAL A 94 1.46 -35.68 -20.74
CA VAL A 94 1.41 -36.97 -21.41
C VAL A 94 2.70 -37.74 -21.08
N ASP A 95 2.55 -38.98 -20.64
CA ASP A 95 3.62 -39.97 -20.60
C ASP A 95 3.71 -40.62 -21.98
N GLU A 96 4.45 -39.98 -22.88
CA GLU A 96 4.63 -40.42 -24.26
C GLU A 96 5.23 -41.82 -24.33
N GLU A 97 6.12 -42.15 -23.39
CA GLU A 97 6.75 -43.46 -23.33
C GLU A 97 5.76 -44.54 -22.94
N ALA A 98 5.00 -44.36 -21.86
CA ALA A 98 3.95 -45.30 -21.48
C ALA A 98 2.87 -45.43 -22.57
N THR A 99 2.51 -44.33 -23.23
CA THR A 99 1.53 -44.31 -24.33
C THR A 99 2.04 -45.14 -25.54
N VAL A 100 3.26 -44.89 -26.00
CA VAL A 100 3.86 -45.64 -27.12
C VAL A 100 4.09 -47.11 -26.76
N ASN A 101 4.50 -47.40 -25.52
CA ASN A 101 4.67 -48.77 -25.04
C ASN A 101 3.35 -49.54 -24.99
N GLU A 102 2.22 -48.88 -24.67
CA GLU A 102 0.90 -49.49 -24.77
C GLU A 102 0.53 -49.81 -26.22
N ALA A 103 0.77 -48.86 -27.13
CA ALA A 103 0.57 -49.06 -28.57
C ALA A 103 1.37 -50.25 -29.12
N LYS A 104 2.63 -50.39 -28.69
CA LYS A 104 3.48 -51.51 -29.07
C LYS A 104 2.98 -52.87 -28.56
N ALA A 105 2.28 -52.87 -27.43
CA ALA A 105 1.83 -54.09 -26.77
C ALA A 105 0.47 -54.62 -27.29
N VAL A 106 -0.24 -53.82 -28.09
CA VAL A 106 -1.51 -54.23 -28.73
C VAL A 106 -1.32 -55.48 -29.59
N GLY A 107 -2.17 -56.49 -29.39
CA GLY A 107 -2.10 -57.77 -30.09
C GLY A 107 -0.87 -58.62 -29.74
N LYS A 108 -0.17 -58.30 -28.64
CA LYS A 108 1.00 -59.02 -28.10
C LYS A 108 0.78 -59.44 -26.62
N ARG A 109 -0.43 -59.27 -26.06
CA ARG A 109 -0.76 -59.51 -24.64
C ARG A 109 -1.76 -60.66 -24.45
N GLY A 110 -1.61 -61.40 -23.36
CA GLY A 110 -2.50 -62.50 -22.97
C GLY A 110 -2.19 -63.84 -23.66
N ASN A 111 -3.06 -64.83 -23.48
CA ASN A 111 -2.89 -66.15 -24.10
C ASN A 111 -2.97 -66.08 -25.64
N LEU A 112 -2.47 -67.11 -26.33
CA LEU A 112 -2.38 -67.14 -27.81
C LEU A 112 -3.74 -66.92 -28.50
N ILE A 113 -4.85 -67.33 -27.87
CA ILE A 113 -6.22 -67.14 -28.39
C ILE A 113 -6.65 -65.67 -28.31
N LYS A 114 -6.33 -64.99 -27.20
CA LYS A 114 -6.61 -63.55 -27.03
C LYS A 114 -5.77 -62.71 -28.00
N GLN A 115 -4.49 -63.05 -28.16
CA GLN A 115 -3.64 -62.43 -29.16
C GLN A 115 -4.20 -62.62 -30.57
N TYR A 116 -4.65 -63.84 -30.93
CA TYR A 116 -5.25 -64.12 -32.23
C TYR A 116 -6.56 -63.33 -32.47
N LYS A 117 -7.47 -63.28 -31.48
CA LYS A 117 -8.71 -62.48 -31.56
C LYS A 117 -8.43 -60.99 -31.72
N GLU A 118 -7.53 -60.43 -30.90
CA GLU A 118 -7.10 -59.03 -31.05
C GLU A 118 -6.46 -58.78 -32.42
N ASN A 119 -5.63 -59.71 -32.91
CA ASN A 119 -4.98 -59.59 -34.22
C ASN A 119 -5.96 -59.68 -35.40
N GLN A 120 -7.02 -60.48 -35.31
CA GLN A 120 -8.08 -60.50 -36.32
C GLN A 120 -8.96 -59.26 -36.25
N ASN A 121 -9.22 -58.74 -35.04
CA ASN A 121 -9.95 -57.49 -34.85
C ASN A 121 -9.19 -56.28 -35.38
N ILE A 122 -7.87 -56.21 -35.22
CA ILE A 122 -7.00 -55.14 -35.78
C ILE A 122 -7.06 -55.12 -37.31
N LYS A 123 -7.20 -56.29 -37.96
CA LYS A 123 -7.32 -56.39 -39.42
C LYS A 123 -8.67 -55.89 -39.94
N LYS A 124 -9.71 -55.89 -39.11
CA LYS A 124 -11.08 -55.47 -39.48
C LYS A 124 -11.44 -54.06 -38.97
N ASN A 125 -10.91 -53.66 -37.82
CA ASN A 125 -11.25 -52.43 -37.10
C ASN A 125 -9.99 -51.67 -36.64
N LYS A 126 -10.04 -50.34 -36.69
CA LYS A 126 -8.99 -49.46 -36.13
C LYS A 126 -9.02 -49.56 -34.61
N ILE A 127 -7.89 -49.88 -33.97
CA ILE A 127 -7.75 -49.82 -32.51
C ILE A 127 -7.26 -48.45 -32.11
N LYS A 128 -8.03 -47.74 -31.27
CA LYS A 128 -7.64 -46.45 -30.70
C LYS A 128 -7.18 -46.61 -29.26
N ILE A 129 -6.05 -45.97 -28.95
CA ILE A 129 -5.46 -45.93 -27.60
C ILE A 129 -5.47 -44.47 -27.14
N GLY A 130 -5.85 -44.24 -25.88
CA GLY A 130 -5.83 -42.92 -25.27
C GLY A 130 -4.43 -42.51 -24.81
N LEU A 131 -4.21 -41.20 -24.63
CA LEU A 131 -2.98 -40.70 -24.01
C LEU A 131 -2.86 -41.20 -22.57
N LYS A 132 -1.68 -41.65 -22.16
CA LYS A 132 -1.39 -41.88 -20.74
C LYS A 132 -1.03 -40.55 -20.10
N LEU A 133 -1.83 -40.11 -19.15
CA LEU A 133 -1.63 -38.84 -18.46
C LEU A 133 -0.98 -39.04 -17.09
N VAL A 134 -0.05 -38.16 -16.75
CA VAL A 134 0.61 -38.07 -15.46
C VAL A 134 0.30 -36.71 -14.85
N ALA A 135 -0.26 -36.72 -13.64
CA ALA A 135 -0.68 -35.51 -12.95
C ALA A 135 0.23 -35.17 -11.76
N ASN A 136 0.77 -33.95 -11.76
CA ASN A 136 1.41 -33.36 -10.59
C ASN A 136 0.35 -32.78 -9.66
N ARG A 137 -0.16 -33.62 -8.76
CA ARG A 137 -1.19 -33.27 -7.77
C ARG A 137 -0.85 -32.02 -6.94
N LYS A 138 0.43 -31.79 -6.64
CA LYS A 138 0.88 -30.62 -5.88
C LYS A 138 0.75 -29.34 -6.71
N LYS A 139 1.11 -29.38 -8.00
CA LYS A 139 0.93 -28.26 -8.93
C LYS A 139 -0.56 -27.95 -9.13
N THR A 140 -1.40 -28.98 -9.34
CA THR A 140 -2.86 -28.82 -9.43
C THR A 140 -3.43 -28.18 -8.16
N ALA A 141 -3.07 -28.67 -6.98
CA ALA A 141 -3.53 -28.12 -5.71
C ALA A 141 -3.10 -26.65 -5.54
N LYS A 142 -1.86 -26.31 -5.90
CA LYS A 142 -1.35 -24.93 -5.84
C LYS A 142 -2.08 -24.02 -6.83
N PHE A 143 -2.38 -24.49 -8.03
CA PHE A 143 -3.17 -23.76 -9.01
C PHE A 143 -4.56 -23.41 -8.45
N LEU A 144 -5.26 -24.38 -7.84
CA LEU A 144 -6.56 -24.15 -7.21
C LEU A 144 -6.47 -23.20 -5.99
N GLN A 145 -5.37 -23.26 -5.22
CA GLN A 145 -5.15 -22.35 -4.09
C GLN A 145 -4.92 -20.91 -4.54
N ASN A 146 -4.17 -20.71 -5.63
CA ASN A 146 -3.92 -19.39 -6.19
C ASN A 146 -5.20 -18.71 -6.69
N HIS A 147 -6.18 -19.50 -7.17
CA HIS A 147 -7.49 -19.03 -7.64
C HIS A 147 -8.60 -19.19 -6.58
N LYS A 148 -8.24 -19.15 -5.29
CA LYS A 148 -9.21 -19.35 -4.20
C LYS A 148 -10.32 -18.31 -4.23
N LYS A 149 -10.03 -17.04 -4.55
CA LYS A 149 -11.00 -15.94 -4.49
C LYS A 149 -12.09 -16.08 -5.56
N GLU A 150 -11.71 -16.58 -6.72
CA GLU A 150 -12.54 -16.80 -7.89
C GLU A 150 -13.43 -18.03 -7.70
N LEU A 151 -12.87 -19.08 -7.10
CA LEU A 151 -13.54 -20.37 -6.97
C LEU A 151 -14.35 -20.52 -5.69
N SER A 152 -13.96 -19.90 -4.57
CA SER A 152 -14.55 -20.13 -3.24
C SER A 152 -15.32 -18.94 -2.70
N ILE A 153 -16.43 -19.20 -2.00
CA ILE A 153 -17.18 -18.19 -1.25
C ILE A 153 -16.63 -18.15 0.18
N LYS A 154 -16.04 -17.02 0.59
CA LYS A 154 -15.52 -16.84 1.94
C LYS A 154 -16.67 -16.78 2.96
N ALA A 155 -16.50 -17.43 4.12
CA ALA A 155 -17.43 -17.24 5.23
C ALA A 155 -17.34 -15.81 5.77
N LYS A 156 -18.48 -15.26 6.20
CA LYS A 156 -18.55 -13.96 6.88
C LYS A 156 -18.80 -14.21 8.36
N ASP A 157 -17.80 -13.93 9.19
CA ASP A 157 -17.89 -14.16 10.63
C ASP A 157 -19.05 -13.37 11.26
N MET A 158 -19.53 -13.84 12.41
CA MET A 158 -20.48 -13.06 13.21
C MET A 158 -19.80 -11.76 13.66
N SER A 159 -20.58 -10.69 13.82
CA SER A 159 -20.05 -9.38 14.22
C SER A 159 -20.95 -8.71 15.26
N LEU A 160 -20.57 -7.50 15.68
CA LEU A 160 -21.37 -6.64 16.55
C LEU A 160 -21.63 -5.30 15.86
N ILE A 161 -22.78 -4.71 16.13
CA ILE A 161 -23.06 -3.30 15.90
C ILE A 161 -23.34 -2.67 17.26
N LYS A 162 -22.76 -1.51 17.52
CA LYS A 162 -23.03 -0.73 18.73
C LYS A 162 -24.25 0.17 18.48
N GLU A 163 -25.28 0.04 19.32
CA GLU A 163 -26.51 0.83 19.33
C GLU A 163 -26.62 1.53 20.70
N GLY A 164 -26.22 2.81 20.78
CA GLY A 164 -26.04 3.50 22.06
C GLY A 164 -24.96 2.82 22.90
N ASP A 165 -25.29 2.43 24.13
CA ASP A 165 -24.37 1.71 25.03
C ASP A 165 -24.45 0.17 24.90
N LYS A 166 -25.27 -0.35 23.97
CA LYS A 166 -25.51 -1.78 23.82
C LYS A 166 -24.87 -2.33 22.54
N PHE A 167 -24.48 -3.60 22.58
CA PHE A 167 -24.02 -4.33 21.41
C PHE A 167 -25.09 -5.29 20.91
N LYS A 168 -25.37 -5.24 19.61
CA LYS A 168 -26.26 -6.14 18.91
C LYS A 168 -25.46 -7.12 18.07
N VAL A 169 -25.70 -8.42 18.29
CA VAL A 169 -25.06 -9.49 17.52
C VAL A 169 -25.63 -9.53 16.11
N VAL A 170 -24.74 -9.45 15.12
CA VAL A 170 -25.05 -9.65 13.71
C VAL A 170 -24.65 -11.08 13.32
N GLY A 171 -25.59 -11.80 12.71
CA GLY A 171 -25.37 -13.16 12.23
C GLY A 171 -24.27 -13.24 11.16
N GLY A 172 -23.54 -14.35 11.17
CA GLY A 172 -22.56 -14.67 10.15
C GLY A 172 -23.20 -15.34 8.94
N GLN A 173 -22.43 -15.47 7.86
CA GLN A 173 -22.83 -16.18 6.65
C GLN A 173 -21.87 -17.33 6.39
N LYS A 174 -22.41 -18.52 6.10
CA LYS A 174 -21.61 -19.69 5.76
C LYS A 174 -20.87 -19.46 4.45
N GLY A 175 -19.59 -19.84 4.43
CA GLY A 175 -18.79 -19.93 3.22
C GLY A 175 -18.93 -21.29 2.55
N LYS A 176 -18.43 -21.38 1.32
CA LYS A 176 -18.23 -22.63 0.58
C LYS A 176 -16.86 -22.58 -0.07
N GLU A 177 -15.91 -23.33 0.48
CA GLU A 177 -14.54 -23.39 -0.01
C GLU A 177 -14.31 -24.64 -0.84
N VAL A 178 -13.48 -24.53 -1.88
CA VAL A 178 -13.02 -25.69 -2.66
C VAL A 178 -12.28 -26.67 -1.74
N ASP A 179 -12.68 -27.93 -1.79
CA ASP A 179 -11.93 -29.03 -1.20
C ASP A 179 -10.83 -29.42 -2.19
N TYR A 180 -9.62 -28.89 -1.97
CA TYR A 180 -8.50 -29.07 -2.90
C TYR A 180 -8.14 -30.53 -3.12
N VAL A 181 -8.20 -31.36 -2.07
CA VAL A 181 -7.81 -32.76 -2.16
C VAL A 181 -8.80 -33.51 -3.04
N LYS A 182 -10.11 -33.42 -2.75
CA LYS A 182 -11.14 -34.08 -3.55
C LYS A 182 -11.19 -33.52 -4.98
N SER A 183 -11.00 -32.22 -5.14
CA SER A 183 -11.00 -31.57 -6.46
C SER A 183 -9.85 -32.02 -7.34
N VAL A 184 -8.65 -32.23 -6.77
CA VAL A 184 -7.52 -32.82 -7.51
C VAL A 184 -7.86 -34.23 -7.99
N TYR A 185 -8.54 -35.06 -7.18
CA TYR A 185 -9.00 -36.38 -7.63
C TYR A 185 -10.03 -36.28 -8.76
N ILE A 186 -11.01 -35.36 -8.65
CA ILE A 186 -12.01 -35.14 -9.70
C ILE A 186 -11.35 -34.73 -11.02
N ILE A 187 -10.41 -33.78 -10.97
CA ILE A 187 -9.66 -33.33 -12.16
C ILE A 187 -8.87 -34.50 -12.76
N ASN A 188 -8.15 -35.26 -11.95
CA ASN A 188 -7.34 -36.38 -12.45
C ASN A 188 -8.21 -37.48 -13.08
N ASN A 189 -9.34 -37.83 -12.46
CA ASN A 189 -10.26 -38.83 -12.99
C ASN A 189 -10.91 -38.34 -14.29
N PHE A 190 -11.31 -37.07 -14.34
CA PHE A 190 -11.82 -36.46 -15.56
C PHE A 190 -10.79 -36.54 -16.70
N MET A 191 -9.53 -36.24 -16.40
CA MET A 191 -8.47 -36.24 -17.39
C MET A 191 -8.09 -37.66 -17.83
N ALA A 192 -8.15 -38.64 -16.94
CA ALA A 192 -7.91 -40.04 -17.30
C ALA A 192 -8.94 -40.57 -18.31
N ASP A 193 -10.22 -40.23 -18.11
CA ASP A 193 -11.33 -40.89 -18.82
C ASP A 193 -11.99 -40.04 -19.92
N LYS A 194 -11.88 -38.71 -19.82
CA LYS A 194 -12.72 -37.76 -20.58
C LYS A 194 -11.94 -36.56 -21.11
N TRP A 195 -10.62 -36.62 -21.21
CA TRP A 195 -9.82 -35.45 -21.61
C TRP A 195 -10.15 -34.94 -23.03
N ASP A 196 -10.54 -35.81 -23.95
CA ASP A 196 -10.83 -35.52 -25.37
C ASP A 196 -12.33 -35.29 -25.65
N THR A 197 -13.14 -35.19 -24.60
CA THR A 197 -14.58 -34.91 -24.74
C THR A 197 -14.85 -33.46 -25.15
N SER A 198 -16.02 -33.23 -25.75
CA SER A 198 -16.50 -31.87 -26.08
C SER A 198 -16.87 -31.07 -24.82
N ASN A 199 -17.36 -31.74 -23.77
CA ASN A 199 -17.70 -31.10 -22.51
C ASN A 199 -16.49 -31.02 -21.56
N LYS A 200 -15.71 -29.94 -21.65
CA LYS A 200 -14.51 -29.71 -20.83
C LYS A 200 -14.80 -29.03 -19.48
N GLU A 201 -16.02 -29.15 -18.95
CA GLU A 201 -16.38 -28.58 -17.65
C GLU A 201 -16.19 -29.59 -16.50
N ILE A 202 -15.47 -29.16 -15.47
CA ILE A 202 -15.13 -29.96 -14.29
C ILE A 202 -15.68 -29.26 -13.04
N LYS A 203 -16.69 -29.87 -12.41
CA LYS A 203 -17.26 -29.39 -11.14
C LYS A 203 -16.36 -29.76 -9.97
N LEU A 204 -15.81 -28.76 -9.29
CA LEU A 204 -14.91 -28.96 -8.16
C LEU A 204 -15.70 -29.37 -6.91
N ALA A 205 -15.07 -30.17 -6.04
CA ALA A 205 -15.62 -30.49 -4.74
C ALA A 205 -15.51 -29.27 -3.82
N ALA A 206 -16.51 -29.07 -2.97
CA ALA A 206 -16.52 -27.99 -1.99
C ALA A 206 -16.94 -28.47 -0.61
N LYS A 207 -16.49 -27.74 0.41
CA LYS A 207 -16.87 -27.92 1.82
C LYS A 207 -17.52 -26.64 2.34
N VAL A 208 -18.52 -26.79 3.20
CA VAL A 208 -19.12 -25.67 3.92
C VAL A 208 -18.14 -25.22 5.01
N VAL A 209 -17.94 -23.89 5.11
CA VAL A 209 -17.14 -23.28 6.18
C VAL A 209 -18.08 -22.42 7.02
N GLU A 210 -18.24 -22.80 8.29
CA GLU A 210 -19.07 -22.05 9.23
C GLU A 210 -18.40 -20.71 9.60
N PRO A 211 -19.18 -19.64 9.81
CA PRO A 211 -18.64 -18.37 10.29
C PRO A 211 -18.06 -18.52 11.69
N ARG A 212 -17.00 -17.78 12.01
CA ARG A 212 -16.49 -17.71 13.39
C ARG A 212 -17.46 -16.95 14.28
N GLY A 213 -17.37 -17.24 15.57
CA GLY A 213 -18.18 -16.62 16.63
C GLY A 213 -19.53 -17.27 16.86
N ASN A 214 -20.10 -16.97 18.03
CA ASN A 214 -21.45 -17.34 18.41
C ASN A 214 -22.03 -16.28 19.35
N LYS A 215 -23.36 -16.28 19.53
CA LYS A 215 -24.06 -15.29 20.37
C LYS A 215 -23.50 -15.21 21.80
N LYS A 216 -23.15 -16.36 22.41
CA LYS A 216 -22.64 -16.43 23.80
C LYS A 216 -21.23 -15.86 23.93
N GLU A 217 -20.43 -15.97 22.88
CA GLU A 217 -19.08 -15.41 22.85
C GLU A 217 -19.12 -13.90 22.66
N LEU A 218 -19.87 -13.44 21.65
CA LEU A 218 -20.00 -12.02 21.35
C LEU A 218 -20.75 -11.23 22.43
N SER A 219 -21.67 -11.84 23.17
CA SER A 219 -22.34 -11.17 24.31
C SER A 219 -21.41 -10.83 25.48
N LYS A 220 -20.17 -11.35 25.48
CA LYS A 220 -19.16 -11.02 26.48
C LYS A 220 -18.42 -9.71 26.15
N VAL A 221 -18.56 -9.19 24.93
CA VAL A 221 -17.96 -7.92 24.51
C VAL A 221 -18.84 -6.79 25.01
N LYS A 222 -18.46 -6.22 26.16
CA LYS A 222 -19.23 -5.14 26.82
C LYS A 222 -18.38 -4.21 27.67
N ASP A 223 -17.23 -4.68 28.14
CA ASP A 223 -16.37 -3.93 29.05
C ASP A 223 -15.40 -3.06 28.24
N LEU A 224 -15.23 -1.79 28.61
CA LEU A 224 -14.24 -0.91 28.01
C LEU A 224 -12.84 -1.31 28.47
N LEU A 225 -12.04 -1.88 27.57
CA LEU A 225 -10.69 -2.34 27.89
C LEU A 225 -9.65 -1.22 27.75
N GLY A 226 -9.82 -0.33 26.77
CA GLY A 226 -8.92 0.78 26.52
C GLY A 226 -9.60 1.87 25.71
N SER A 227 -9.24 3.12 26.00
CA SER A 227 -9.73 4.29 25.28
C SER A 227 -8.62 5.33 25.18
N TYR A 228 -8.60 6.07 24.07
CA TYR A 228 -7.74 7.23 23.92
C TYR A 228 -8.31 8.22 22.91
N THR A 229 -8.03 9.50 23.14
CA THR A 229 -8.54 10.61 22.34
C THR A 229 -7.39 11.52 21.94
N THR A 230 -7.40 11.99 20.69
CA THR A 230 -6.54 13.10 20.25
C THR A 230 -7.38 14.19 19.58
N ASN A 231 -6.88 15.42 19.63
CA ASN A 231 -7.55 16.57 19.03
C ASN A 231 -7.00 16.86 17.63
N PHE A 232 -7.90 17.16 16.69
CA PHE A 232 -7.60 17.58 15.33
C PHE A 232 -8.40 18.84 14.93
N SER A 233 -8.95 19.60 15.89
CA SER A 233 -9.82 20.75 15.59
C SER A 233 -9.12 21.89 14.85
N SER A 234 -7.80 22.01 14.99
CA SER A 234 -6.97 22.99 14.26
C SER A 234 -6.57 22.54 12.85
N SER A 235 -7.08 21.40 12.37
CA SER A 235 -6.73 20.85 11.06
C SER A 235 -7.41 21.60 9.93
N SER A 236 -6.76 21.65 8.76
CA SER A 236 -7.44 22.00 7.51
C SER A 236 -8.62 21.06 7.23
N ALA A 237 -9.59 21.54 6.45
CA ALA A 237 -10.80 20.77 6.12
C ALA A 237 -10.47 19.40 5.50
N GLY A 238 -9.52 19.34 4.56
CA GLY A 238 -9.07 18.10 3.93
C GLY A 238 -8.47 17.11 4.93
N ARG A 239 -7.59 17.57 5.83
CA ARG A 239 -7.01 16.74 6.89
C ARG A 239 -8.09 16.23 7.86
N ALA A 240 -9.03 17.08 8.25
CA ALA A 240 -10.13 16.69 9.13
C ALA A 240 -11.05 15.64 8.48
N LYS A 241 -11.32 15.76 7.18
CA LYS A 241 -12.07 14.75 6.40
C LYS A 241 -11.33 13.42 6.34
N ASN A 242 -10.01 13.45 6.12
CA ASN A 242 -9.16 12.25 6.12
C ASN A 242 -9.20 11.52 7.47
N VAL A 243 -9.06 12.24 8.59
CA VAL A 243 -9.12 11.67 9.94
C VAL A 243 -10.48 11.01 10.19
N ARG A 244 -11.59 11.68 9.81
CA ARG A 244 -12.95 11.10 9.90
C ARG A 244 -13.12 9.83 9.06
N ASN A 245 -12.66 9.85 7.80
CA ASN A 245 -12.73 8.69 6.92
C ASN A 245 -11.89 7.50 7.44
N GLY A 246 -10.67 7.77 7.92
CA GLY A 246 -9.81 6.76 8.53
C GLY A 246 -10.46 6.13 9.78
N ALA A 247 -11.06 6.95 10.64
CA ALA A 247 -11.80 6.45 11.81
C ALA A 247 -13.00 5.59 11.41
N SER A 248 -13.78 6.00 10.40
CA SER A 248 -14.96 5.23 9.97
C SER A 248 -14.61 3.88 9.33
N LYS A 249 -13.45 3.76 8.68
CA LYS A 249 -12.97 2.47 8.13
C LYS A 249 -12.57 1.48 9.23
N ILE A 250 -12.13 1.96 10.38
CA ILE A 250 -11.73 1.13 11.53
C ILE A 250 -12.93 0.83 12.44
N ASN A 251 -13.88 1.77 12.55
CA ASN A 251 -15.07 1.65 13.39
C ASN A 251 -15.88 0.41 13.03
N GLY A 252 -16.28 -0.37 14.04
CA GLY A 252 -17.05 -1.59 13.83
C GLY A 252 -16.23 -2.86 13.66
N THR A 253 -14.89 -2.77 13.73
CA THR A 253 -14.03 -3.93 13.58
C THR A 253 -14.17 -4.88 14.76
N ILE A 254 -14.41 -6.16 14.47
CA ILE A 254 -14.29 -7.27 15.42
C ILE A 254 -13.00 -8.02 15.15
N LEU A 255 -12.23 -8.27 16.21
CA LEU A 255 -11.06 -9.15 16.16
C LEU A 255 -11.30 -10.35 17.05
N TYR A 256 -11.28 -11.55 16.47
CA TYR A 256 -11.34 -12.79 17.24
C TYR A 256 -9.98 -13.08 17.90
N PRO A 257 -9.94 -13.93 18.94
CA PRO A 257 -8.67 -14.36 19.54
C PRO A 257 -7.65 -14.83 18.50
N GLY A 258 -6.47 -14.24 18.52
CA GLY A 258 -5.38 -14.50 17.58
C GLY A 258 -5.42 -13.73 16.27
N ASP A 259 -6.49 -12.98 15.98
CA ASP A 259 -6.53 -12.09 14.82
C ASP A 259 -5.53 -10.95 15.00
N GLU A 260 -4.74 -10.67 13.95
CA GLU A 260 -3.90 -9.48 13.84
C GLU A 260 -4.65 -8.39 13.08
N PHE A 261 -4.52 -7.16 13.55
CA PHE A 261 -5.05 -5.98 12.88
C PHE A 261 -3.91 -5.14 12.33
N SER A 262 -4.06 -4.69 11.09
CA SER A 262 -3.19 -3.71 10.44
C SER A 262 -3.96 -2.41 10.21
N VAL A 263 -3.44 -1.30 10.73
CA VAL A 263 -4.01 0.02 10.45
C VAL A 263 -3.88 0.34 8.97
N TYR A 264 -2.67 0.17 8.39
CA TYR A 264 -2.43 0.51 6.99
C TYR A 264 -3.36 -0.25 6.04
N GLU A 265 -3.47 -1.57 6.16
CA GLU A 265 -4.33 -2.37 5.27
C GLU A 265 -5.79 -1.94 5.37
N THR A 266 -6.27 -1.63 6.58
CA THR A 266 -7.67 -1.24 6.84
C THR A 266 -8.02 0.14 6.26
N VAL A 267 -7.10 1.08 6.30
CA VAL A 267 -7.34 2.46 5.83
C VAL A 267 -6.87 2.71 4.39
N SER A 268 -6.09 1.79 3.81
CA SER A 268 -5.67 1.87 2.40
C SER A 268 -6.79 1.48 1.42
N PRO A 269 -6.68 1.83 0.13
CA PRO A 269 -5.69 2.74 -0.49
C PRO A 269 -6.01 4.22 -0.22
N PHE A 270 -4.99 5.08 -0.20
CA PHE A 270 -5.15 6.53 -0.02
C PHE A 270 -5.42 7.24 -1.35
N THR A 271 -6.66 7.17 -1.82
CA THR A 271 -7.09 7.82 -3.08
C THR A 271 -8.37 8.62 -2.88
N ASN A 272 -8.67 9.50 -3.83
CA ASN A 272 -9.90 10.29 -3.83
C ASN A 272 -11.15 9.40 -3.87
N GLU A 273 -11.14 8.33 -4.68
CA GLU A 273 -12.24 7.36 -4.80
C GLU A 273 -12.52 6.64 -3.48
N ASN A 274 -11.50 6.48 -2.63
CA ASN A 274 -11.63 5.88 -1.31
C ASN A 274 -11.98 6.91 -0.21
N GLY A 275 -12.31 8.15 -0.60
CA GLY A 275 -12.80 9.22 0.26
C GLY A 275 -11.71 10.09 0.90
N TYR A 276 -10.47 10.04 0.39
CA TYR A 276 -9.36 10.85 0.89
C TYR A 276 -9.16 12.14 0.10
N GLU A 277 -8.80 13.20 0.80
CA GLU A 277 -8.44 14.52 0.27
C GLU A 277 -6.93 14.75 0.34
N LEU A 278 -6.44 15.68 -0.47
CA LEU A 278 -5.09 16.22 -0.32
C LEU A 278 -4.98 16.98 1.01
N ALA A 279 -3.93 16.67 1.76
CA ALA A 279 -3.59 17.37 2.98
C ALA A 279 -2.08 17.23 3.26
N GLY A 280 -1.53 18.19 4.01
CA GLY A 280 -0.15 18.14 4.47
C GLY A 280 0.17 16.85 5.23
N SER A 281 1.28 16.22 4.83
CA SER A 281 1.86 15.02 5.40
C SER A 281 3.36 15.20 5.54
N TYR A 282 3.96 14.59 6.55
CA TYR A 282 5.41 14.65 6.74
C TYR A 282 6.10 13.60 5.86
N SER A 283 7.01 14.04 5.01
CA SER A 283 7.85 13.17 4.18
C SER A 283 9.28 13.67 4.19
N ASN A 284 10.25 12.81 4.52
CA ASN A 284 11.70 13.13 4.50
C ASN A 284 12.10 14.46 5.19
N GLY A 285 11.43 14.82 6.29
CA GLY A 285 11.76 16.04 7.05
C GLY A 285 11.10 17.32 6.53
N THR A 286 10.24 17.23 5.51
CA THR A 286 9.44 18.34 4.97
C THR A 286 7.94 18.03 5.03
N VAL A 287 7.11 19.06 4.84
CA VAL A 287 5.66 18.92 4.68
C VAL A 287 5.33 18.90 3.19
N VAL A 288 4.65 17.84 2.75
CA VAL A 288 4.20 17.64 1.36
C VAL A 288 2.69 17.35 1.34
N GLU A 289 1.98 17.76 0.30
CA GLU A 289 0.57 17.42 0.15
C GLU A 289 0.40 16.00 -0.39
N THR A 290 -0.33 15.16 0.34
CA THR A 290 -0.65 13.79 -0.09
C THR A 290 -2.09 13.44 0.23
N PHE A 291 -2.67 12.53 -0.53
CA PHE A 291 -3.93 11.89 -0.14
C PHE A 291 -3.74 11.16 1.20
N GLY A 292 -4.70 11.32 2.11
CA GLY A 292 -4.64 10.68 3.43
C GLY A 292 -3.75 11.40 4.44
N GLY A 293 -3.33 12.65 4.19
CA GLY A 293 -2.70 13.49 5.21
C GLY A 293 -3.58 13.55 6.48
N GLY A 294 -3.01 13.19 7.63
CA GLY A 294 -3.71 13.06 8.92
C GLY A 294 -3.91 11.62 9.42
N ILE A 295 -3.71 10.59 8.58
CA ILE A 295 -3.95 9.19 8.97
C ILE A 295 -2.99 8.67 10.05
N CYS A 296 -1.78 9.20 10.16
CA CYS A 296 -0.88 8.85 11.28
C CYS A 296 -1.47 9.24 12.65
N GLN A 297 -2.34 10.25 12.71
CA GLN A 297 -3.06 10.60 13.94
C GLN A 297 -4.12 9.55 14.28
N VAL A 298 -4.79 8.98 13.27
CA VAL A 298 -5.72 7.85 13.45
C VAL A 298 -4.97 6.64 14.01
N SER A 299 -3.84 6.29 13.39
CA SER A 299 -2.96 5.20 13.86
C SER A 299 -2.47 5.40 15.29
N THR A 300 -1.96 6.60 15.60
CA THR A 300 -1.48 6.96 16.94
C THR A 300 -2.59 6.91 17.99
N THR A 301 -3.80 7.35 17.66
CA THR A 301 -4.93 7.32 18.58
C THR A 301 -5.34 5.87 18.87
N LEU A 302 -5.45 5.02 17.84
CA LEU A 302 -5.76 3.60 18.03
C LEU A 302 -4.67 2.88 18.81
N TYR A 303 -3.39 3.21 18.56
CA TYR A 303 -2.25 2.65 19.30
C TYR A 303 -2.37 2.89 20.79
N ASN A 304 -2.68 4.13 21.17
CA ASN A 304 -2.85 4.47 22.58
C ASN A 304 -4.06 3.79 23.23
N ALA A 305 -5.14 3.55 22.48
CA ALA A 305 -6.26 2.75 22.96
C ALA A 305 -5.86 1.27 23.11
N ALA A 306 -5.12 0.71 22.15
CA ALA A 306 -4.65 -0.69 22.14
C ALA A 306 -3.71 -1.02 23.30
N ILE A 307 -2.73 -0.15 23.60
CA ILE A 307 -1.82 -0.37 24.74
C ILE A 307 -2.54 -0.26 26.09
N ARG A 308 -3.61 0.55 26.18
CA ARG A 308 -4.49 0.65 27.36
C ARG A 308 -5.39 -0.58 27.51
N ALA A 309 -5.80 -1.18 26.39
CA ALA A 309 -6.45 -2.48 26.34
C ALA A 309 -5.49 -3.66 26.59
N GLU A 310 -4.18 -3.39 26.73
CA GLU A 310 -3.12 -4.39 26.90
C GLU A 310 -3.06 -5.46 25.79
N LEU A 311 -3.38 -5.03 24.56
CA LEU A 311 -3.20 -5.85 23.36
C LEU A 311 -1.72 -5.94 22.96
N ASP A 312 -1.33 -7.05 22.33
CA ASP A 312 0.06 -7.28 21.93
C ASP A 312 0.36 -6.50 20.65
N ILE A 313 1.19 -5.46 20.77
CA ILE A 313 1.66 -4.66 19.63
C ILE A 313 2.76 -5.45 18.91
N THR A 314 2.52 -5.84 17.67
CA THR A 314 3.45 -6.61 16.83
C THR A 314 4.29 -5.73 15.92
N MET A 315 3.82 -4.51 15.60
CA MET A 315 4.58 -3.51 14.86
C MET A 315 4.22 -2.10 15.31
N ARG A 316 5.25 -1.28 15.56
CA ARG A 316 5.10 0.15 15.83
C ARG A 316 6.38 0.87 15.43
N HIS A 317 6.21 2.02 14.79
CA HIS A 317 7.29 2.96 14.49
C HIS A 317 6.92 4.36 15.02
N ASN A 318 7.89 5.12 15.52
CA ASN A 318 7.69 6.56 15.74
C ASN A 318 7.82 7.34 14.43
N HIS A 319 7.29 8.56 14.43
CA HIS A 319 7.53 9.57 13.40
C HIS A 319 9.00 9.97 13.39
N SER A 320 9.51 10.36 12.23
CA SER A 320 10.87 10.89 12.08
C SER A 320 11.06 12.24 12.76
N MET A 321 10.00 13.04 12.89
CA MET A 321 9.98 14.33 13.59
C MET A 321 8.92 14.32 14.68
N ILE A 322 9.08 15.20 15.67
CA ILE A 322 8.12 15.30 16.76
C ILE A 322 6.75 15.78 16.27
N ILE A 323 5.70 15.22 16.86
CA ILE A 323 4.30 15.61 16.62
C ILE A 323 3.69 16.15 17.92
N ASN A 324 2.64 16.98 17.79
CA ASN A 324 2.13 17.76 18.94
C ASN A 324 0.81 17.23 19.53
N TYR A 325 0.18 16.23 18.92
CA TYR A 325 -1.12 15.71 19.39
C TYR A 325 -1.00 14.56 20.40
N VAL A 326 0.22 14.09 20.71
CA VAL A 326 0.55 13.17 21.81
C VAL A 326 1.94 13.49 22.36
N LYS A 327 2.28 12.96 23.54
CA LYS A 327 3.62 13.09 24.11
C LYS A 327 4.65 12.24 23.35
N PRO A 328 5.96 12.55 23.44
CA PRO A 328 7.01 11.73 22.86
C PRO A 328 6.87 10.25 23.27
N SER A 329 7.15 9.34 22.35
CA SER A 329 7.03 7.88 22.50
C SER A 329 5.61 7.30 22.61
N GLU A 330 4.57 8.13 22.58
CA GLU A 330 3.16 7.69 22.49
C GLU A 330 2.67 7.58 21.04
N ASP A 331 3.48 7.92 20.04
CA ASP A 331 3.05 7.98 18.64
C ASP A 331 3.20 6.65 17.90
N ALA A 332 2.42 6.46 16.83
CA ALA A 332 2.56 5.33 15.90
C ALA A 332 2.40 5.85 14.46
N ALA A 333 3.50 5.83 13.71
CA ALA A 333 3.56 6.26 12.32
C ALA A 333 3.32 5.09 11.36
N ILE A 334 2.64 5.37 10.26
CA ILE A 334 2.47 4.44 9.14
C ILE A 334 3.01 5.09 7.85
N ALA A 335 3.57 4.30 6.95
CA ALA A 335 4.14 4.77 5.69
C ALA A 335 4.27 3.62 4.68
N GLY A 336 3.33 3.57 3.73
CA GLY A 336 3.28 2.48 2.76
C GLY A 336 3.23 1.10 3.43
N THR A 337 3.81 0.10 2.78
CA THR A 337 3.97 -1.24 3.35
C THR A 337 5.20 -1.38 4.27
N SER A 338 6.03 -0.33 4.38
CA SER A 338 7.29 -0.35 5.14
C SER A 338 7.14 -0.02 6.63
N LYS A 339 6.14 0.79 6.99
CA LYS A 339 5.80 1.12 8.38
C LYS A 339 4.31 0.94 8.57
N ASP A 340 3.94 0.22 9.61
CA ASP A 340 2.56 0.00 10.00
C ASP A 340 2.43 0.05 11.53
N MET A 341 1.19 0.14 11.98
CA MET A 341 0.82 -0.13 13.36
C MET A 341 0.00 -1.41 13.34
N ARG A 342 0.51 -2.45 14.01
CA ARG A 342 -0.12 -3.77 14.07
C ARG A 342 -0.22 -4.27 15.49
N PHE A 343 -1.31 -4.96 15.78
CA PHE A 343 -1.50 -5.62 17.06
C PHE A 343 -2.37 -6.86 16.92
N VAL A 344 -2.18 -7.80 17.85
CA VAL A 344 -2.94 -9.05 17.92
C VAL A 344 -3.93 -8.98 19.06
N ASN A 345 -5.15 -9.49 18.84
CA ASN A 345 -6.05 -9.82 19.95
C ASN A 345 -5.51 -11.06 20.68
N ASN A 346 -4.61 -10.85 21.62
CA ASN A 346 -4.01 -11.85 22.50
C ASN A 346 -4.96 -12.33 23.62
N THR A 347 -6.18 -11.80 23.69
CA THR A 347 -7.17 -12.20 24.71
C THR A 347 -7.88 -13.50 24.33
N LYS A 348 -8.65 -14.06 25.27
CA LYS A 348 -9.46 -15.28 25.06
C LYS A 348 -10.88 -15.01 24.58
N SER A 349 -11.19 -13.77 24.19
CA SER A 349 -12.53 -13.40 23.72
C SER A 349 -12.42 -12.36 22.59
N PRO A 350 -13.45 -12.21 21.75
CA PRO A 350 -13.43 -11.18 20.72
C PRO A 350 -13.33 -9.78 21.34
N ILE A 351 -12.78 -8.85 20.59
CA ILE A 351 -12.80 -7.42 20.91
C ILE A 351 -13.50 -6.64 19.80
N TYR A 352 -14.10 -5.51 20.15
CA TYR A 352 -14.72 -4.57 19.24
C TYR A 352 -13.98 -3.23 19.28
N ILE A 353 -13.67 -2.69 18.11
CA ILE A 353 -13.02 -1.39 17.96
C ILE A 353 -14.07 -0.38 17.50
N GLU A 354 -14.35 0.59 18.35
CA GLU A 354 -15.17 1.75 18.02
C GLU A 354 -14.27 2.93 17.67
N GLY A 355 -14.53 3.59 16.54
CA GLY A 355 -13.90 4.84 16.14
C GLY A 355 -14.94 5.95 16.06
N VAL A 356 -14.77 6.99 16.87
CA VAL A 356 -15.71 8.12 16.96
C VAL A 356 -14.97 9.43 16.67
N CYS A 357 -15.53 10.26 15.79
CA CYS A 357 -15.05 11.61 15.56
C CYS A 357 -16.16 12.62 15.89
N ASN A 358 -15.95 13.48 16.89
CA ASN A 358 -16.90 14.52 17.27
C ASN A 358 -16.17 15.75 17.82
N GLY A 359 -16.66 16.96 17.52
CA GLY A 359 -16.12 18.22 18.06
C GLY A 359 -14.63 18.46 17.74
N GLY A 360 -14.15 17.92 16.61
CA GLY A 360 -12.72 17.98 16.26
C GLY A 360 -11.82 17.05 17.09
N ASN A 361 -12.38 16.07 17.79
CA ASN A 361 -11.64 15.01 18.48
C ASN A 361 -11.88 13.67 17.81
N ILE A 362 -10.85 12.82 17.77
CA ILE A 362 -10.95 11.40 17.39
C ILE A 362 -10.71 10.56 18.64
N THR A 363 -11.60 9.60 18.89
CA THR A 363 -11.54 8.66 19.99
C THR A 363 -11.63 7.25 19.47
N PHE A 364 -10.73 6.38 19.93
CA PHE A 364 -10.89 4.94 19.79
C PHE A 364 -11.23 4.31 21.14
N ASN A 365 -12.28 3.50 21.16
CA ASN A 365 -12.65 2.66 22.30
C ASN A 365 -12.52 1.20 21.89
N ILE A 366 -11.84 0.41 22.72
CA ILE A 366 -11.70 -1.04 22.54
C ILE A 366 -12.51 -1.71 23.62
N TYR A 367 -13.56 -2.42 23.19
CA TYR A 367 -14.43 -3.19 24.07
C TYR A 367 -14.10 -4.67 24.00
N GLY A 368 -14.32 -5.38 25.09
CA GLY A 368 -14.10 -6.82 25.17
C GLY A 368 -14.67 -7.39 26.46
N LYS A 369 -14.08 -8.49 26.90
CA LYS A 369 -14.35 -9.08 28.21
C LYS A 369 -13.24 -8.69 29.17
N GLU A 370 -13.55 -7.93 30.21
CA GLU A 370 -12.57 -7.59 31.23
C GLU A 370 -12.18 -8.84 32.03
N THR A 371 -10.89 -9.10 32.13
CA THR A 371 -10.32 -10.24 32.87
C THR A 371 -9.24 -9.80 33.86
N ARG A 372 -8.87 -8.51 33.85
CA ARG A 372 -7.90 -7.92 34.74
C ARG A 372 -8.55 -7.65 36.11
N PRO A 373 -7.79 -7.73 37.21
CA PRO A 373 -8.31 -7.43 38.54
C PRO A 373 -8.84 -5.98 38.63
N LYS A 374 -10.02 -5.77 39.23
CA LYS A 374 -10.65 -4.44 39.38
C LYS A 374 -9.78 -3.42 40.13
N ASN A 375 -8.94 -3.89 41.03
CA ASN A 375 -8.02 -3.08 41.83
C ASN A 375 -6.67 -2.81 41.13
N ARG A 376 -6.49 -3.30 39.91
CA ARG A 376 -5.29 -3.09 39.09
C ARG A 376 -5.57 -2.02 38.04
N GLN A 377 -4.66 -1.07 37.93
CA GLN A 377 -4.68 -0.02 36.93
C GLN A 377 -3.35 0.04 36.19
N ILE A 378 -3.37 0.57 34.97
CA ILE A 378 -2.17 0.87 34.21
C ILE A 378 -2.17 2.33 33.77
N SER A 379 -0.98 2.91 33.66
CA SER A 379 -0.77 4.22 33.05
C SER A 379 0.51 4.20 32.21
N PHE A 380 0.62 5.18 31.32
CA PHE A 380 1.78 5.38 30.48
C PHE A 380 2.37 6.76 30.73
N GLU A 381 3.69 6.83 30.87
CA GLU A 381 4.40 8.07 31.18
C GLU A 381 5.57 8.25 30.21
N SER A 382 5.49 9.32 29.42
CA SER A 382 6.57 9.73 28.51
C SER A 382 7.68 10.43 29.30
N GLN A 383 8.93 10.04 29.03
CA GLN A 383 10.13 10.68 29.56
C GLN A 383 11.05 11.07 28.40
N VAL A 384 11.35 12.37 28.29
CA VAL A 384 12.40 12.88 27.40
C VAL A 384 13.77 12.62 28.05
N LEU A 385 14.69 12.03 27.28
CA LEU A 385 16.05 11.70 27.70
C LEU A 385 17.06 12.73 27.19
N SER A 386 16.85 13.25 25.98
CA SER A 386 17.65 14.33 25.43
C SER A 386 16.85 15.16 24.42
N GLU A 387 17.23 16.43 24.27
CA GLU A 387 16.72 17.32 23.23
C GLU A 387 17.85 17.73 22.29
N THR A 388 17.53 17.96 21.03
CA THR A 388 18.43 18.53 20.03
C THR A 388 17.78 19.79 19.47
N PRO A 389 18.37 20.98 19.65
CA PRO A 389 17.78 22.22 19.13
C PRO A 389 17.69 22.19 17.61
N ALA A 390 16.63 22.80 17.07
CA ALA A 390 16.53 23.05 15.64
C ALA A 390 17.43 24.21 15.25
N GLN A 391 18.10 24.11 14.10
CA GLN A 391 18.85 25.22 13.52
C GLN A 391 17.98 26.04 12.58
N THR A 392 18.42 27.24 12.21
CA THR A 392 17.83 28.02 11.11
C THR A 392 18.67 27.83 9.85
N GLU A 393 18.01 27.59 8.73
CA GLU A 393 18.61 27.54 7.41
C GLU A 393 17.98 28.62 6.52
N PHE A 394 18.83 29.29 5.74
CA PHE A 394 18.40 30.33 4.81
C PHE A 394 18.56 29.83 3.38
N LYS A 395 17.51 29.99 2.58
CA LYS A 395 17.54 29.73 1.13
C LYS A 395 17.48 31.07 0.41
N ILE A 396 18.50 31.34 -0.40
CA ILE A 396 18.55 32.55 -1.20
C ILE A 396 17.65 32.38 -2.41
N ASP A 397 16.70 33.31 -2.56
CA ASP A 397 15.71 33.30 -3.63
C ASP A 397 15.97 34.49 -4.57
N GLY A 398 16.49 34.20 -5.76
CA GLY A 398 16.78 35.22 -6.77
C GLY A 398 15.53 35.78 -7.46
N GLY A 399 14.38 35.10 -7.36
CA GLY A 399 13.12 35.56 -7.94
C GLY A 399 12.30 36.41 -6.98
N ALA A 400 12.54 36.29 -5.67
CA ALA A 400 11.82 37.06 -4.66
C ALA A 400 12.45 38.47 -4.45
N PRO A 401 11.64 39.52 -4.26
CA PRO A 401 12.11 40.89 -4.05
C PRO A 401 13.14 41.00 -2.92
N LEU A 402 14.13 41.87 -3.09
CA LEU A 402 15.16 42.11 -2.09
C LEU A 402 14.56 42.39 -0.69
N GLY A 403 14.96 41.55 0.26
CA GLY A 403 14.56 41.62 1.67
C GLY A 403 13.16 41.10 1.99
N SER A 404 12.53 40.38 1.06
CA SER A 404 11.54 39.38 1.46
C SER A 404 12.18 38.31 2.36
N PHE A 405 11.44 37.86 3.36
CA PHE A 405 11.96 37.00 4.44
C PHE A 405 10.86 36.03 4.90
N ALA A 406 10.58 35.02 4.09
CA ALA A 406 9.44 34.12 4.27
C ALA A 406 9.86 32.82 4.96
N SER A 407 9.26 32.51 6.11
CA SER A 407 9.43 31.21 6.78
C SER A 407 8.60 30.15 6.06
N VAL A 408 9.26 29.20 5.41
CA VAL A 408 8.60 28.12 4.63
C VAL A 408 8.58 26.78 5.38
N GLN A 409 9.36 26.64 6.44
CA GLN A 409 9.30 25.50 7.37
C GLN A 409 9.57 25.96 8.79
N ALA A 410 8.77 25.48 9.76
CA ALA A 410 8.98 25.76 11.16
C ALA A 410 10.13 24.91 11.74
N ALA A 411 10.78 25.41 12.80
CA ALA A 411 11.76 24.64 13.55
C ALA A 411 11.10 23.47 14.30
N HIS A 412 11.65 22.28 14.16
CA HIS A 412 11.27 21.11 14.96
C HIS A 412 12.48 20.63 15.76
N LYS A 413 12.36 20.64 17.08
CA LYS A 413 13.39 20.06 17.96
C LYS A 413 13.46 18.55 17.76
N GLY A 414 14.67 18.02 17.82
CA GLY A 414 14.93 16.59 17.93
C GLY A 414 14.79 16.12 19.38
N TYR A 415 14.43 14.85 19.56
CA TYR A 415 14.22 14.26 20.87
C TYR A 415 14.66 12.80 20.89
N VAL A 416 15.27 12.37 21.98
CA VAL A 416 15.29 10.95 22.36
C VAL A 416 14.39 10.81 23.58
N ALA A 417 13.43 9.89 23.53
CA ALA A 417 12.45 9.69 24.59
C ALA A 417 12.17 8.20 24.82
N GLN A 418 11.56 7.90 25.97
CA GLN A 418 11.06 6.57 26.28
C GLN A 418 9.68 6.63 26.92
N LEU A 419 8.88 5.59 26.69
CA LEU A 419 7.58 5.43 27.33
C LEU A 419 7.67 4.39 28.43
N TRP A 420 7.20 4.72 29.63
CA TRP A 420 7.06 3.79 30.73
C TRP A 420 5.65 3.23 30.78
N LYS A 421 5.51 1.94 31.08
CA LYS A 421 4.25 1.33 31.53
C LYS A 421 4.32 1.16 33.03
N ILE A 422 3.39 1.82 33.74
CA ILE A 422 3.27 1.77 35.18
C ILE A 422 2.05 0.91 35.52
N VAL A 423 2.22 -0.04 36.44
CA VAL A 423 1.12 -0.87 36.94
C VAL A 423 0.93 -0.59 38.42
N THR A 424 -0.29 -0.28 38.81
CA THR A 424 -0.68 0.04 40.18
C THR A 424 -1.71 -0.97 40.67
N VAL A 425 -1.56 -1.46 41.89
CA VAL A 425 -2.52 -2.36 42.55
C VAL A 425 -2.86 -1.79 43.92
N ASN A 426 -4.15 -1.59 44.21
CA ASN A 426 -4.62 -0.93 45.44
C ASN A 426 -3.94 0.45 45.65
N GLY A 427 -3.81 1.25 44.58
CA GLY A 427 -3.18 2.58 44.65
C GLY A 427 -1.65 2.58 44.80
N LYS A 428 -1.01 1.42 45.00
CA LYS A 428 0.46 1.31 45.13
C LYS A 428 1.10 0.83 43.85
N GLN A 429 2.15 1.51 43.38
CA GLN A 429 2.93 1.09 42.23
C GLN A 429 3.52 -0.29 42.47
N LYS A 430 3.26 -1.22 41.55
CA LYS A 430 3.80 -2.58 41.54
C LYS A 430 4.92 -2.76 40.53
N SER A 431 4.85 -2.07 39.41
CA SER A 431 5.94 -2.06 38.42
C SER A 431 5.98 -0.77 37.63
N ARG A 432 7.16 -0.44 37.11
CA ARG A 432 7.44 0.63 36.16
C ARG A 432 8.48 0.11 35.18
N ASN A 433 8.01 -0.30 34.00
CA ASN A 433 8.85 -0.95 32.99
C ASN A 433 8.93 -0.07 31.74
N ILE A 434 10.10 -0.04 31.09
CA ILE A 434 10.23 0.61 29.78
C ILE A 434 9.35 -0.15 28.80
N PHE A 435 8.39 0.55 28.20
CA PHE A 435 7.48 -0.01 27.21
C PHE A 435 8.06 0.12 25.81
N ASN A 436 8.62 1.29 25.47
CA ASN A 436 9.31 1.53 24.21
C ASN A 436 10.31 2.69 24.34
N LYS A 437 11.10 2.91 23.28
CA LYS A 437 11.95 4.09 23.08
C LYS A 437 11.71 4.66 21.68
N SER A 438 11.90 5.97 21.54
CA SER A 438 11.73 6.68 20.26
C SER A 438 12.81 7.74 20.07
N SER A 439 13.21 7.95 18.83
CA SER A 439 14.16 8.99 18.43
C SER A 439 13.58 9.82 17.29
N TYR A 440 13.54 11.13 17.48
CA TYR A 440 13.00 12.12 16.56
C TYR A 440 14.12 13.05 16.12
N HIS A 441 14.27 13.25 14.81
CA HIS A 441 15.25 14.13 14.22
C HIS A 441 14.81 15.59 14.36
N ALA A 442 15.78 16.47 14.64
CA ALA A 442 15.57 17.89 14.51
C ALA A 442 15.40 18.25 13.03
N ALA A 443 14.51 19.18 12.72
CA ALA A 443 14.38 19.76 11.39
C ALA A 443 14.53 21.29 11.48
N PRO A 444 15.31 21.89 10.57
CA PRO A 444 15.60 23.31 10.65
C PRO A 444 14.37 24.15 10.33
N LYS A 445 14.35 25.36 10.89
CA LYS A 445 13.51 26.45 10.38
C LYS A 445 14.09 26.87 9.03
N ILE A 446 13.30 26.83 7.95
CA ILE A 446 13.76 27.24 6.63
C ILE A 446 13.16 28.61 6.30
N ILE A 447 14.02 29.57 5.99
CA ILE A 447 13.64 30.94 5.63
C ILE A 447 14.13 31.24 4.21
N ASN A 448 13.21 31.59 3.32
CA ASN A 448 13.56 32.12 2.01
C ASN A 448 13.87 33.62 2.12
N VAL A 449 15.02 34.02 1.60
CA VAL A 449 15.52 35.41 1.60
C VAL A 449 15.61 35.89 0.17
N GLY A 450 14.76 36.85 -0.20
CA GLY A 450 14.75 37.39 -1.55
C GLY A 450 15.89 38.35 -1.79
N VAL A 451 16.50 38.24 -2.97
CA VAL A 451 17.65 39.04 -3.40
C VAL A 451 17.49 39.61 -4.81
N ALA A 452 16.28 39.58 -5.39
CA ALA A 452 16.03 40.15 -6.71
C ALA A 452 16.41 41.64 -6.74
N GLY A 453 17.19 42.03 -7.75
CA GLY A 453 17.72 43.38 -7.91
C GLY A 453 19.07 43.64 -7.24
N ALA A 454 19.62 42.69 -6.48
CA ALA A 454 20.97 42.78 -5.92
C ALA A 454 22.04 42.26 -6.91
N SER A 455 23.23 42.88 -6.91
CA SER A 455 24.39 42.43 -7.68
C SER A 455 24.97 41.12 -7.14
N GLY A 456 25.82 40.44 -7.93
CA GLY A 456 26.49 39.21 -7.49
C GLY A 456 27.30 39.37 -6.18
N GLU A 457 27.95 40.52 -6.00
CA GLU A 457 28.68 40.86 -4.78
C GLU A 457 27.74 41.04 -3.58
N GLN A 458 26.63 41.75 -3.77
CA GLN A 458 25.62 41.98 -2.75
C GLN A 458 24.92 40.68 -2.33
N VAL A 459 24.60 39.81 -3.29
CA VAL A 459 24.13 38.44 -3.02
C VAL A 459 25.19 37.65 -2.25
N GLY A 460 26.48 37.84 -2.55
CA GLY A 460 27.60 37.27 -1.81
C GLY A 460 27.61 37.66 -0.32
N LYS A 461 27.40 38.95 -0.01
CA LYS A 461 27.28 39.46 1.37
C LYS A 461 26.13 38.79 2.12
N ILE A 462 24.97 38.67 1.48
CA ILE A 462 23.78 38.03 2.07
C ILE A 462 24.00 36.52 2.27
N LYS A 463 24.65 35.84 1.32
CA LYS A 463 25.03 34.42 1.44
C LYS A 463 26.02 34.17 2.59
N ALA A 464 27.00 35.05 2.77
CA ALA A 464 27.95 34.96 3.88
C ALA A 464 27.24 35.13 5.24
N ALA A 465 26.32 36.09 5.35
CA ALA A 465 25.50 36.25 6.54
C ALA A 465 24.58 35.02 6.77
N ALA A 466 24.00 34.45 5.71
CA ALA A 466 23.18 33.25 5.79
C ALA A 466 23.93 32.03 6.34
N ALA A 467 25.24 31.92 6.11
CA ALA A 467 26.07 30.84 6.65
C ALA A 467 26.19 30.89 8.19
N SER A 468 25.97 32.05 8.81
CA SER A 468 25.98 32.20 10.28
C SER A 468 24.81 31.52 10.99
N LYS A 469 23.74 31.18 10.24
CA LYS A 469 22.48 30.65 10.76
C LYS A 469 21.75 31.60 11.75
N ASP A 470 22.15 32.86 11.81
CA ASP A 470 21.54 33.89 12.66
C ASP A 470 20.59 34.81 11.86
N GLU A 471 19.34 34.91 12.29
CA GLU A 471 18.33 35.74 11.62
C GLU A 471 18.64 37.24 11.71
N GLY A 472 19.28 37.69 12.79
CA GLY A 472 19.68 39.09 12.97
C GLY A 472 20.77 39.50 11.97
N ALA A 473 21.80 38.68 11.83
CA ALA A 473 22.90 38.89 10.90
C ALA A 473 22.42 38.95 9.44
N VAL A 474 21.51 38.05 9.04
CA VAL A 474 20.94 38.06 7.68
C VAL A 474 20.10 39.31 7.44
N ARG A 475 19.26 39.70 8.41
CA ARG A 475 18.46 40.94 8.31
C ARG A 475 19.33 42.18 8.21
N ALA A 476 20.40 42.25 8.99
CA ALA A 476 21.37 43.33 8.94
C ALA A 476 22.08 43.41 7.57
N ALA A 477 22.52 42.27 7.03
CA ALA A 477 23.14 42.21 5.70
C ALA A 477 22.18 42.65 4.59
N VAL A 478 20.93 42.20 4.63
CA VAL A 478 19.88 42.63 3.69
C VAL A 478 19.62 44.13 3.80
N ALA A 479 19.53 44.68 5.01
CA ALA A 479 19.32 46.11 5.23
C ALA A 479 20.50 46.95 4.70
N SER A 480 21.73 46.48 4.91
CA SER A 480 22.94 47.10 4.36
C SER A 480 22.92 47.11 2.83
N VAL A 481 22.60 45.98 2.18
CA VAL A 481 22.48 45.92 0.72
C VAL A 481 21.38 46.85 0.19
N LYS A 482 20.23 46.94 0.88
CA LYS A 482 19.17 47.91 0.52
C LYS A 482 19.67 49.34 0.56
N ALA A 483 20.43 49.70 1.60
CA ALA A 483 21.00 51.03 1.74
C ALA A 483 22.05 51.31 0.64
N GLU A 484 22.91 50.35 0.31
CA GLU A 484 23.88 50.46 -0.79
C GLU A 484 23.19 50.72 -2.14
N ILE A 485 22.12 49.97 -2.44
CA ILE A 485 21.36 50.15 -3.68
C ILE A 485 20.67 51.52 -3.72
N ALA A 486 20.04 51.94 -2.62
CA ALA A 486 19.40 53.24 -2.54
C ALA A 486 20.40 54.40 -2.72
N GLN A 487 21.60 54.28 -2.12
CA GLN A 487 22.66 55.27 -2.30
C GLN A 487 23.19 55.29 -3.73
N ALA A 488 23.38 54.14 -4.36
CA ALA A 488 23.80 54.05 -5.76
C ALA A 488 22.77 54.69 -6.71
N GLN A 489 21.47 54.43 -6.48
CA GLN A 489 20.38 55.05 -7.24
C GLN A 489 20.35 56.57 -7.05
N LYS A 490 20.54 57.05 -5.82
CA LYS A 490 20.63 58.49 -5.54
C LYS A 490 21.80 59.13 -6.27
N ASN A 491 22.99 58.54 -6.19
CA ASN A 491 24.18 59.04 -6.88
C ASN A 491 23.99 59.05 -8.41
N GLN A 492 23.34 58.03 -8.99
CA GLN A 492 23.01 57.99 -10.41
C GLN A 492 22.00 59.06 -10.82
N ALA A 493 20.98 59.32 -9.99
CA ALA A 493 19.99 60.36 -10.24
C ALA A 493 20.63 61.77 -10.19
N GLU A 494 21.51 62.01 -9.20
CA GLU A 494 22.27 63.26 -9.09
C GLU A 494 23.22 63.45 -10.27
N ALA A 495 23.95 62.40 -10.68
CA ALA A 495 24.83 62.45 -11.84
C ALA A 495 24.06 62.70 -13.15
N LYS A 496 22.88 62.07 -13.32
CA LYS A 496 22.02 62.31 -14.48
C LYS A 496 21.49 63.74 -14.50
N ALA A 497 21.01 64.25 -13.36
CA ALA A 497 20.54 65.63 -13.26
C ALA A 497 21.66 66.64 -13.58
N ALA A 498 22.90 66.37 -13.12
CA ALA A 498 24.05 67.19 -13.46
C ALA A 498 24.41 67.13 -14.97
N ALA A 499 24.33 65.95 -15.59
CA ALA A 499 24.57 65.78 -17.02
C ALA A 499 23.50 66.49 -17.86
N ASP A 500 22.21 66.36 -17.50
CA ASP A 500 21.09 67.02 -18.16
C ASP A 500 21.21 68.56 -18.05
N ALA A 501 21.62 69.06 -16.88
CA ALA A 501 21.89 70.49 -16.67
C ALA A 501 23.06 71.00 -17.51
N ALA A 502 24.15 70.23 -17.62
CA ALA A 502 25.30 70.58 -18.46
C ALA A 502 24.94 70.60 -19.95
N GLN A 503 24.13 69.64 -20.43
CA GLN A 503 23.62 69.64 -21.81
C GLN A 503 22.71 70.84 -22.09
N ALA A 504 21.82 71.19 -21.15
CA ALA A 504 20.95 72.36 -21.29
C ALA A 504 21.75 73.67 -21.34
N GLN A 505 22.80 73.80 -20.52
CA GLN A 505 23.72 74.94 -20.57
C GLN A 505 24.45 75.03 -21.90
N ALA A 506 25.00 73.91 -22.40
CA ALA A 506 25.68 73.87 -23.70
C ALA A 506 24.73 74.23 -24.87
N ALA A 507 23.48 73.75 -24.84
CA ALA A 507 22.48 74.09 -25.84
C ALA A 507 22.09 75.58 -25.80
N ALA A 508 21.94 76.16 -24.61
CA ALA A 508 21.66 77.58 -24.44
C ALA A 508 22.82 78.47 -24.93
N GLU A 509 24.06 78.03 -24.71
CA GLU A 509 25.25 78.73 -25.18
C GLU A 509 25.41 78.66 -26.70
N ALA A 510 25.14 77.50 -27.31
CA ALA A 510 25.08 77.34 -28.76
C ALA A 510 23.98 78.22 -29.40
N ALA A 511 22.79 78.28 -28.79
CA ALA A 511 21.71 79.14 -29.24
C ALA A 511 22.06 80.64 -29.16
N ARG A 512 22.77 81.06 -28.09
CA ARG A 512 23.30 82.43 -27.97
C ARG A 512 24.31 82.77 -29.05
N GLN A 513 25.22 81.84 -29.37
CA GLN A 513 26.20 82.03 -30.43
C GLN A 513 25.54 82.12 -31.82
N GLN A 514 24.47 81.35 -32.08
CA GLN A 514 23.67 81.48 -33.31
C GLN A 514 22.90 82.80 -33.39
N ALA A 515 22.33 83.28 -32.28
CA ALA A 515 21.61 84.55 -32.23
C ALA A 515 22.52 85.78 -32.46
N GLN A 516 23.79 85.69 -32.07
CA GLN A 516 24.79 86.75 -32.33
C GLN A 516 25.27 86.81 -33.79
N GLN A 517 24.92 85.82 -34.63
CA GLN A 517 25.27 85.78 -36.06
C GLN A 517 24.13 86.24 -36.99
N GLN A 518 22.96 86.64 -36.46
CA GLN A 518 21.87 87.20 -37.28
C GLN A 518 21.95 88.75 -37.34
N PRO A 519 21.93 89.37 -38.54
CA PRO A 519 21.95 90.83 -38.67
C PRO A 519 20.59 91.46 -38.29
N GLN A 520 20.64 92.57 -37.55
CA GLN A 520 19.50 93.35 -37.10
C GLN A 520 18.70 93.94 -38.27
N GLN A 521 17.37 93.74 -38.28
CA GLN A 521 16.43 94.55 -39.08
C GLN A 521 15.73 95.61 -38.20
N PRO A 522 15.35 96.78 -38.75
CA PRO A 522 14.86 97.91 -37.96
C PRO A 522 13.38 97.79 -37.58
N VAL A 523 13.08 98.45 -36.47
CA VAL A 523 11.84 98.48 -35.69
C VAL A 523 10.75 99.29 -36.39
N GLU A 524 9.51 98.80 -36.38
CA GLU A 524 8.31 99.58 -36.68
C GLU A 524 7.48 99.76 -35.39
N GLN A 525 7.11 101.00 -35.09
CA GLN A 525 6.44 101.46 -33.87
C GLN A 525 4.90 101.43 -33.98
N PRO A 526 4.18 101.47 -32.84
CA PRO A 526 2.88 100.80 -32.68
C PRO A 526 1.67 101.74 -32.79
N GLN A 527 0.48 101.14 -32.95
CA GLN A 527 -0.80 101.80 -32.65
C GLN A 527 -1.59 101.08 -31.53
N PRO A 528 -2.36 101.81 -30.70
CA PRO A 528 -2.83 101.33 -29.41
C PRO A 528 -4.32 100.98 -29.35
N GLN A 529 -4.60 100.02 -28.46
CA GLN A 529 -5.77 99.87 -27.56
C GLN A 529 -7.20 99.98 -28.12
N GLN A 530 -8.01 98.94 -27.86
CA GLN A 530 -9.24 99.10 -27.05
C GLN A 530 -9.61 97.81 -26.30
N PRO A 531 -10.34 97.91 -25.16
CA PRO A 531 -10.55 96.86 -24.16
C PRO A 531 -11.96 96.23 -24.26
N VAL A 532 -12.41 95.54 -23.19
CA VAL A 532 -13.73 94.89 -22.93
C VAL A 532 -13.57 93.35 -23.00
N GLU A 533 -13.92 92.50 -22.03
CA GLU A 533 -14.93 92.51 -20.97
C GLU A 533 -14.56 91.46 -19.88
N GLN A 534 -14.86 91.75 -18.62
CA GLN A 534 -15.06 90.78 -17.53
C GLN A 534 -16.59 90.49 -17.43
N PRO A 535 -17.09 89.62 -16.53
CA PRO A 535 -16.67 88.29 -16.08
C PRO A 535 -17.89 87.32 -16.10
N GLN A 536 -17.74 86.05 -15.70
CA GLN A 536 -18.50 85.45 -14.58
C GLN A 536 -18.36 83.91 -14.48
N PRO A 537 -18.55 83.35 -13.27
CA PRO A 537 -18.36 81.95 -12.93
C PRO A 537 -19.70 81.18 -12.84
N ALA A 538 -19.66 79.83 -12.87
CA ALA A 538 -20.46 78.97 -11.98
C ALA A 538 -20.25 77.47 -12.29
N ALA A 539 -20.35 76.69 -11.19
CA ALA A 539 -20.73 75.28 -11.05
C ALA A 539 -19.66 74.21 -11.32
#